data_AF-D2QFR4-F1
#
_entry.id   AF-D2QFR4-F1
#
_cell.length_a   1.000
_cell.length_b   1.000
_cell.length_c   1.000
_cell.angle_alpha   90.00
_cell.angle_beta   90.00
_cell.angle_gamma   90.00
#
_symmetry.space_group_name_H-M   'P 1'
#
loop_
_entity.id
_entity.type
_entity.pdbx_description
1 polymer ?
#
loop_
_entity_poly.entity_id
_entity_poly.type
_entity_poly.pdbx_seq_one_letter_code
_entity_poly.pdbx_strand_id
1 'polypeptide(L)' 'MANSQPTPDKLSNLQLELLKLYPYTVSEEELTDIRQLLADYFAQKIDREMSQLWQEKSWNDQTIEQWKTEHLRSGTAQ' A
#
# COMPACT_ATOMS: atom_id res chain seq x y z
N MET A 1 9.48 14.67 -26.87
CA MET A 1 9.92 14.98 -25.50
C MET A 1 9.96 13.65 -24.77
N ALA A 2 11.14 13.12 -24.48
CA ALA A 2 11.30 11.81 -23.84
C ALA A 2 11.30 11.99 -22.32
N ASN A 3 10.38 11.31 -21.63
CA ASN A 3 10.32 11.30 -20.18
C ASN A 3 11.53 10.54 -19.62
N SER A 4 12.52 11.27 -19.09
CA SER A 4 13.60 10.70 -18.29
C SER A 4 13.13 10.59 -16.84
N GLN A 5 12.54 9.45 -16.46
CA GLN A 5 12.41 9.13 -15.03
C GLN A 5 13.80 8.82 -14.46
N PRO A 6 14.13 9.33 -13.26
CA PRO A 6 15.42 9.06 -12.62
C PRO A 6 15.53 7.56 -12.31
N THR A 7 16.56 6.91 -12.84
CA THR A 7 16.91 5.55 -12.44
C THR A 7 17.38 5.58 -10.99
N PRO A 8 16.78 4.82 -10.06
CA PRO A 8 17.32 4.70 -8.73
C PRO A 8 18.71 4.03 -8.82
N ASP A 9 19.77 4.79 -8.53
CA ASP A 9 21.17 4.32 -8.59
C ASP A 9 21.48 3.17 -7.63
N LYS A 10 20.55 2.81 -6.74
CA LYS A 10 20.67 1.71 -5.79
C LYS A 10 19.35 0.97 -5.63
N LEU A 11 19.43 -0.36 -5.59
CA LEU A 11 18.31 -1.22 -5.26
C LEU A 11 17.81 -0.94 -3.83
N SER A 12 16.51 -1.03 -3.63
CA SER A 12 15.93 -0.98 -2.29
C SER A 12 16.33 -2.21 -1.48
N ASN A 13 16.24 -2.11 -0.15
CA ASN A 13 16.45 -3.24 0.75
C ASN A 13 15.54 -4.44 0.41
N LEU A 14 14.28 -4.20 0.04
CA LEU A 14 13.36 -5.26 -0.38
C LEU A 14 13.82 -5.92 -1.69
N GLN A 15 14.25 -5.13 -2.68
CA GLN A 15 14.77 -5.65 -3.93
C GLN A 15 16.03 -6.51 -3.71
N LEU A 16 16.93 -6.09 -2.82
CA LEU A 16 18.12 -6.88 -2.45
C LEU A 16 17.75 -8.19 -1.74
N GLU A 17 16.71 -8.20 -0.91
CA GLU A 17 16.26 -9.42 -0.24
C GLU A 17 15.64 -10.42 -1.21
N LEU A 18 14.83 -9.96 -2.16
CA LEU A 18 14.24 -10.80 -3.19
C LEU A 18 15.32 -11.43 -4.10
N LEU A 19 16.40 -10.70 -4.40
CA LEU A 19 17.52 -11.25 -5.18
C LEU A 19 18.21 -12.43 -4.48
N LYS A 20 18.19 -12.50 -3.14
CA LYS A 20 18.74 -13.65 -2.42
C LYS A 20 17.90 -14.92 -2.60
N LEU A 21 16.67 -14.80 -3.08
CA LEU A 21 15.79 -15.94 -3.37
C LEU A 21 16.09 -16.58 -4.73
N TYR A 22 16.79 -15.88 -5.63
CA TYR A 22 17.03 -16.33 -7.01
C TYR A 22 17.84 -17.64 -7.15
N PRO A 23 18.77 -17.98 -6.23
CA PRO A 23 19.43 -19.29 -6.25
C PRO A 23 18.47 -20.46 -5.97
N TYR A 24 17.35 -20.18 -5.29
CA TYR A 24 16.30 -21.17 -5.06
C TYR A 24 15.38 -21.17 -6.27
N THR A 25 15.14 -22.35 -6.84
CA THR A 25 14.18 -22.50 -7.94
C THR A 25 12.78 -22.42 -7.37
N VAL A 26 12.33 -21.20 -7.05
CA VAL A 26 10.99 -20.95 -6.53
C VAL A 26 9.99 -21.30 -7.62
N SER A 27 9.09 -22.23 -7.31
CA SER A 27 7.97 -22.58 -8.19
C SER A 27 6.99 -21.41 -8.32
N GLU A 28 6.18 -21.39 -9.37
CA GLU A 28 5.13 -20.37 -9.53
C GLU A 28 4.11 -20.37 -8.37
N GLU A 29 3.90 -21.53 -7.75
CA GLU A 29 3.07 -21.69 -6.55
C GLU A 29 3.69 -20.97 -5.35
N GLU A 30 4.96 -21.25 -5.03
CA GLU A 30 5.66 -20.58 -3.94
C GLU A 30 5.80 -19.07 -4.17
N LEU A 31 5.98 -18.63 -5.42
CA LEU A 31 5.99 -17.21 -5.75
C LEU A 31 4.62 -16.57 -5.51
N THR A 32 3.53 -17.31 -5.75
CA THR A 32 2.17 -16.87 -5.42
C THR A 32 1.97 -16.75 -3.92
N ASP A 33 2.46 -17.71 -3.15
CA ASP A 33 2.40 -17.67 -1.69
C ASP A 33 3.18 -16.48 -1.11
N ILE A 34 4.36 -16.18 -1.65
CA ILE A 34 5.15 -15.00 -1.25
C ILE A 34 4.37 -13.71 -1.54
N ARG A 35 3.70 -13.61 -2.70
CA ARG A 35 2.85 -12.45 -3.02
C ARG A 35 1.70 -12.31 -2.03
N GLN A 36 1.04 -13.41 -1.69
CA GLN A 36 -0.07 -13.41 -0.74
C GLN A 36 0.41 -12.98 0.65
N LEU A 37 1.54 -13.53 1.11
CA LEU A 37 2.13 -13.19 2.40
C LEU A 37 2.48 -11.70 2.52
N LEU A 38 3.01 -11.10 1.45
CA LEU A 38 3.26 -9.66 1.40
C LEU A 38 1.96 -8.85 1.41
N ALA A 39 0.96 -9.25 0.64
CA ALA A 39 -0.34 -8.59 0.59
C ALA A 39 -1.01 -8.59 1.97
N ASP A 40 -1.03 -9.74 2.63
CA ASP A 40 -1.63 -9.90 3.97
C ASP A 40 -0.91 -9.05 5.01
N TYR A 41 0.43 -9.00 4.96
CA TYR A 41 1.21 -8.16 5.88
C TYR A 41 0.86 -6.68 5.73
N PHE A 42 0.79 -6.17 4.49
CA PHE A 42 0.48 -4.77 4.26
C PHE A 42 -0.98 -4.44 4.57
N ALA A 43 -1.93 -5.32 4.27
CA ALA A 43 -3.33 -5.16 4.67
C ALA A 43 -3.46 -5.02 6.20
N GLN A 44 -2.87 -5.95 6.95
CA GLN A 44 -2.87 -5.89 8.42
C GLN A 44 -2.14 -4.66 8.97
N LYS A 45 -1.10 -4.18 8.28
CA LYS A 45 -0.40 -2.96 8.68
C LYS A 45 -1.30 -1.74 8.48
N ILE A 46 -1.94 -1.63 7.31
CA ILE A 46 -2.89 -0.56 7.00
C ILE A 46 -4.05 -0.56 8.00
N ASP A 47 -4.63 -1.71 8.30
CA ASP A 47 -5.74 -1.80 9.26
C ASP A 47 -5.33 -1.32 10.66
N ARG A 48 -4.12 -1.69 11.10
CA ARG A 48 -3.58 -1.24 12.39
C ARG A 48 -3.32 0.26 12.42
N GLU A 49 -2.65 0.79 11.41
CA GLU A 49 -2.35 2.22 11.31
C GLU A 49 -3.64 3.05 11.19
N MET A 50 -4.60 2.58 10.39
CA MET A 50 -5.91 3.23 10.24
C MET A 50 -6.70 3.20 11.55
N SER A 51 -6.69 2.08 12.27
CA SER A 51 -7.35 1.97 13.57
C SER A 51 -6.74 2.92 14.60
N GLN A 52 -5.41 3.06 14.60
CA GLN A 52 -4.72 4.04 15.46
C GLN A 52 -5.09 5.47 15.09
N LEU A 53 -5.01 5.81 13.80
CA LEU A 53 -5.36 7.13 13.29
C LEU A 53 -6.82 7.49 13.60
N TRP A 54 -7.74 6.51 13.50
CA TRP A 54 -9.15 6.65 13.82
C TRP A 54 -9.37 7.09 15.27
N GLN A 55 -8.64 6.46 16.20
CA GLN A 55 -8.70 6.80 17.62
C GLN A 55 -8.03 8.16 17.90
N GLU A 56 -6.82 8.39 17.40
CA GLU A 56 -6.06 9.62 17.63
C GLU A 56 -6.79 10.87 17.11
N LYS A 57 -7.45 10.75 15.95
CA LYS A 57 -8.22 11.84 15.35
C LYS A 57 -9.65 11.94 15.91
N SER A 58 -10.02 11.06 16.85
CA SER A 58 -11.38 10.96 17.40
C SER A 58 -12.44 10.87 16.31
N TRP A 59 -12.10 10.15 15.23
CA TRP A 59 -13.02 9.92 14.13
C TRP A 59 -14.19 9.07 14.59
N ASN A 60 -15.35 9.39 14.05
CA ASN A 60 -16.61 8.75 14.39
C ASN A 60 -17.55 8.78 13.19
N ASP A 61 -18.77 8.28 13.37
CA ASP A 61 -19.78 8.24 12.31
C ASP A 61 -20.06 9.62 11.69
N GLN A 62 -19.92 10.71 12.45
CA GLN A 62 -20.07 12.06 11.92
C GLN A 62 -18.90 12.47 11.01
N THR A 63 -17.69 11.97 11.26
CA THR A 63 -16.55 12.15 10.36
C THR A 63 -16.82 11.49 9.00
N ILE A 64 -17.43 10.29 8.99
CA ILE A 64 -17.81 9.58 7.77
C ILE A 64 -18.85 10.40 6.98
N GLU A 65 -19.88 10.91 7.65
CA GLU A 65 -20.92 11.73 6.99
C GLU A 65 -20.37 13.05 6.43
N GLN A 66 -19.39 13.66 7.11
CA GLN A 66 -18.69 14.84 6.61
C GLN A 66 -17.90 14.54 5.34
N TRP A 67 -17.11 13.45 5.31
CA TRP A 67 -16.34 13.07 4.12
C TRP A 67 -17.23 12.71 2.92
N LYS A 68 -18.35 12.01 3.19
CA LYS A 68 -19.35 11.70 2.16
C LYS A 68 -19.93 12.97 1.54
N THR A 69 -20.25 13.97 2.37
CA THR A 69 -20.76 15.27 1.91
C THR A 69 -19.70 16.06 1.13
N GLU A 70 -18.44 16.04 1.58
CA GLU A 70 -17.33 16.71 0.91
C GLU A 70 -17.03 16.10 -0.47
N HIS A 71 -17.06 14.76 -0.59
CA HIS A 71 -16.91 14.06 -1.87
C HIS A 71 -18.07 14.38 -2.85
N LEU A 72 -19.30 14.49 -2.34
CA LEU A 72 -20.47 14.89 -3.14
C LEU A 72 -20.36 16.34 -3.62
N ARG A 73 -19.77 17.22 -2.80
CA ARG A 73 -19.50 18.64 -3.13
C ARG A 73 -18.38 18.79 -4.16
N SER A 74 -17.30 18.01 -4.03
CA SER A 74 -16.19 18.02 -5.01
C SER A 74 -16.56 17.36 -6.33
N GLY A 75 -17.48 16.38 -6.33
CA GLY A 75 -18.01 15.76 -7.56
C GLY A 75 -19.09 16.59 -8.27
N THR A 76 -19.61 17.65 -7.63
CA THR A 76 -20.61 18.56 -8.21
C THR A 76 -20.05 19.94 -8.56
N ALA A 77 -18.74 20.15 -8.43
CA ALA A 77 -18.05 21.35 -8.87
C ALA A 77 -17.05 21.04 -10.00
N GLN A 78 -17.57 21.16 -11.24
CA GLN A 78 -16.89 21.23 -12.56
C GLN A 78 -16.43 19.92 -13.21
#